data_AF-A0A0B8P402-F1
#
_entry.id   AF-A0A0B8P402-F1
#
_cell.length_a   1.000
_cell.length_b   1.000
_cell.length_c   1.000
_cell.angle_alpha   90.00
_cell.angle_beta   90.00
_cell.angle_gamma   90.00
#
_symmetry.space_group_name_H-M   'P 1'
#
loop_
_entity.id
_entity.type
_entity.pdbx_description
1 polymer ?
#
loop_
_entity_poly.entity_id
_entity_poly.type
_entity_poly.pdbx_seq_one_letter_code
_entity_poly.pdbx_strand_id
1 'polypeptide(L)' 'MVLGEDSEYASCALTGGPRGHFPREPMRWLGAMMVRDAVRRKESAEDKEKKPFVIDKLLAKLAGPAGKADKV' A
#
# COMPACT_ATOMS: atom_id res chain seq x y z
N MET A 1 18.14 -9.75 1.16
CA MET A 1 19.18 -9.01 0.42
C MET A 1 19.57 -7.76 1.21
N VAL A 2 20.19 -7.95 2.38
CA VAL A 2 20.69 -6.89 3.28
C VAL A 2 22.17 -7.12 3.64
N LEU A 3 22.67 -8.33 3.43
CA LEU A 3 24.05 -8.72 3.77
C LEU A 3 25.00 -8.84 2.57
N GLY A 4 24.53 -8.63 1.34
CA GLY A 4 25.37 -8.73 0.13
C GLY A 4 25.96 -10.12 -0.15
N GLU A 5 25.60 -11.15 0.61
CA GLU A 5 26.10 -12.50 0.40
C GLU A 5 25.44 -13.19 -0.79
N ASP A 6 26.29 -13.68 -1.69
CA ASP A 6 25.94 -14.55 -2.80
C ASP A 6 25.86 -15.99 -2.27
N SER A 7 24.73 -16.32 -1.65
CA SER A 7 24.44 -17.68 -1.17
C SER A 7 23.71 -18.47 -2.26
N GLU A 8 23.86 -19.80 -2.26
CA GLU A 8 23.19 -20.71 -3.21
C GLU A 8 21.66 -20.58 -3.23
N TYR A 9 21.06 -20.03 -2.16
CA TYR A 9 19.64 -19.74 -2.08
C TYR A 9 19.24 -18.36 -2.63
N ALA A 10 20.20 -17.44 -2.83
CA ALA A 10 19.96 -16.11 -3.38
C ALA A 10 19.59 -16.14 -4.88
N SER A 11 19.98 -17.20 -5.59
CA SER A 11 19.64 -17.45 -7.01
C SER A 11 18.41 -18.36 -7.19
N CYS A 12 17.82 -18.86 -6.10
CA CYS A 12 16.67 -19.77 -6.17
C CYS A 12 15.41 -19.02 -6.66
N ALA A 13 14.58 -19.68 -7.47
CA ALA A 13 13.40 -19.07 -8.10
C ALA A 13 12.35 -18.52 -7.10
N LEU A 14 12.44 -18.89 -5.82
CA LEU A 14 11.55 -18.40 -4.76
C LEU A 14 11.98 -17.03 -4.19
N THR A 15 13.23 -16.61 -4.38
CA THR A 15 13.78 -15.40 -3.74
C THR A 15 13.76 -14.16 -4.64
N GLY A 16 13.41 -14.33 -5.92
CA GLY A 16 13.49 -13.32 -6.98
C GLY A 16 12.18 -13.00 -7.67
N GLY A 17 11.05 -12.94 -6.95
CA GLY A 17 9.77 -12.49 -7.52
C GLY A 17 9.88 -11.13 -8.23
N PRO A 18 8.97 -10.80 -9.16
CA PRO A 18 9.06 -9.60 -9.98
C PRO A 18 9.27 -8.37 -9.09
N ARG A 19 10.47 -7.78 -9.18
CA ARG A 19 10.83 -6.60 -8.40
C ARG A 19 10.08 -5.40 -8.97
N GLY A 20 8.84 -5.23 -8.54
CA GLY A 20 8.08 -4.02 -8.79
C GLY A 20 8.87 -2.82 -8.26
N HIS A 21 9.02 -1.80 -9.11
CA HIS A 21 9.60 -0.53 -8.66
C HIS A 21 8.57 0.19 -7.80
N PHE A 22 8.76 0.11 -6.48
CA PHE A 22 7.99 0.91 -5.55
C PHE A 22 8.51 2.36 -5.55
N PRO A 23 7.63 3.36 -5.32
CA PRO A 23 8.05 4.74 -5.14
C PRO A 23 9.11 4.84 -4.05
N ARG A 24 10.14 5.65 -4.28
CA ARG A 24 11.22 5.87 -3.31
C ARG A 24 10.63 6.43 -2.02
N GLU A 25 11.13 5.96 -0.89
CA GLU A 25 10.77 6.51 0.41
C GLU A 25 11.21 7.99 0.46
N PRO A 26 10.38 8.92 0.97
CA PRO A 26 9.24 8.76 1.89
C PRO A 26 7.84 8.72 1.25
N MET A 27 7.74 8.92 -0.07
CA MET A 27 6.46 9.09 -0.76
C MET A 27 5.52 7.89 -0.59
N ARG A 28 6.09 6.67 -0.60
CA ARG A 28 5.35 5.42 -0.35
C ARG A 28 4.70 5.41 1.04
N TRP A 29 5.42 5.84 2.07
CA TRP A 29 4.93 5.87 3.43
C TRP A 29 3.85 6.94 3.61
N LEU A 30 4.08 8.14 3.05
CA LEU A 30 3.10 9.23 3.08
C LEU A 30 1.80 8.84 2.37
N GLY A 31 1.89 8.23 1.19
CA GLY A 31 0.72 7.73 0.46
C GLY A 31 -0.06 6.69 1.26
N ALA A 32 0.64 5.75 1.90
CA ALA A 32 0.01 4.72 2.74
C ALA A 32 -0.71 5.32 3.95
N MET A 33 -0.08 6.27 4.66
CA MET A 33 -0.72 6.96 5.78
C MET A 33 -1.93 7.79 5.33
N MET A 34 -1.81 8.52 4.22
CA MET A 34 -2.87 9.36 3.70
C MET A 34 -4.12 8.54 3.37
N VAL A 35 -3.96 7.38 2.71
CA VAL A 35 -5.06 6.46 2.42
C VAL A 35 -5.64 5.89 3.72
N ARG A 36 -4.79 5.47 4.68
CA ARG A 36 -5.24 4.93 5.97
C ARG A 36 -6.10 5.92 6.76
N ASP A 37 -5.65 7.18 6.86
CA ASP A 37 -6.36 8.20 7.61
C ASP A 37 -7.64 8.66 6.90
N ALA A 38 -7.67 8.62 5.57
CA ALA A 38 -8.88 8.86 4.80
C ALA A 38 -9.95 7.78 5.03
N VAL A 39 -9.57 6.51 5.08
CA VAL A 39 -10.49 5.40 5.40
C VAL A 39 -11.07 5.60 6.80
N ARG A 40 -10.24 5.89 7.81
CA ARG A 40 -10.70 6.17 9.18
C ARG A 40 -11.65 7.36 9.26
N ARG A 41 -11.38 8.44 8.51
CA ARG A 41 -12.26 9.61 8.46
C ARG A 41 -13.59 9.30 7.76
N LYS A 42 -13.57 8.47 6.72
CA LYS A 42 -14.78 7.97 6.05
C LYS A 42 -15.64 7.15 7.02
N GLU A 43 -15.04 6.17 7.70
CA GLU A 43 -15.72 5.31 8.67
C GLU A 43 -16.31 6.13 9.83
N SER A 44 -15.52 7.04 10.43
CA SER A 44 -16.01 7.90 11.51
C SER A 44 -17.14 8.84 11.09
N ALA A 45 -17.20 9.24 9.81
CA ALA A 45 -18.30 10.04 9.29
C ALA A 45 -19.56 9.20 9.06
N GLU A 46 -19.41 7.96 8.56
CA GLU A 46 -20.50 6.99 8.40
C GLU A 46 -21.10 6.60 9.75
N ASP A 47 -20.29 6.37 10.78
CA ASP A 47 -20.72 6.11 12.17
C ASP A 47 -21.56 7.25 12.76
N LYS A 48 -21.32 8.48 12.32
CA LYS A 48 -22.01 9.69 12.78
C LYS A 48 -23.23 10.05 11.92
N GLU A 49 -23.62 9.18 10.98
CA GLU A 49 -24.64 9.43 9.96
C GLU A 49 -24.38 10.71 9.14
N LYS A 50 -23.11 11.14 9.06
CA LYS A 50 -22.67 12.32 8.30
C LYS A 50 -22.13 11.90 6.95
N LYS A 51 -22.36 12.72 5.93
CA LYS A 51 -21.82 12.45 4.59
C LYS A 51 -20.28 12.62 4.62
N PRO A 52 -19.50 11.56 4.31
CA PRO A 52 -18.05 11.68 4.26
C PRO A 52 -17.61 12.55 3.08
N PHE A 53 -16.47 13.23 3.22
CA PHE A 53 -15.92 14.10 2.19
C PHE A 53 -15.61 13.33 0.90
N VAL A 54 -15.77 14.00 -0.25
CA VAL A 54 -15.52 13.41 -1.58
C VAL A 54 -14.07 12.93 -1.71
N ILE A 55 -13.12 13.67 -1.14
CA ILE A 55 -11.69 13.33 -1.12
C ILE A 55 -11.46 12.01 -0.35
N ASP A 56 -12.14 11.82 0.77
CA ASP A 56 -11.99 10.59 1.58
C ASP A 56 -12.57 9.37 0.87
N LYS A 57 -13.67 9.55 0.10
CA LYS A 57 -14.20 8.49 -0.77
C LYS A 57 -13.23 8.11 -1.89
N LEU A 58 -12.58 9.11 -2.51
CA LEU A 58 -11.60 8.89 -3.57
C LEU A 58 -10.34 8.18 -3.03
N LEU A 59 -9.83 8.60 -1.87
CA LEU A 59 -8.68 7.99 -1.21
C LEU A 59 -9.01 6.57 -0.71
N ALA A 60 -10.19 6.33 -0.14
CA ALA A 60 -10.61 4.99 0.27
C ALA A 60 -10.69 4.02 -0.92
N LYS A 61 -11.03 4.52 -2.12
CA LYS A 61 -11.02 3.70 -3.35
C LYS A 61 -9.61 3.22 -3.73
N LEU A 62 -8.55 3.93 -3.33
CA LEU A 62 -7.16 3.51 -3.53
C LEU A 62 -6.71 2.40 -2.56
N ALA A 63 -7.41 2.20 -1.44
CA ALA A 63 -7.11 1.11 -0.51
C ALA A 63 -7.45 -0.28 -1.12
N GLY A 64 -8.51 -0.38 -1.93
CA GLY A 64 -8.92 -1.62 -2.59
C GLY A 64 -7.87 -2.24 -3.54
N PRO A 65 -7.24 -1.47 -4.45
CA PRO A 65 -6.15 -1.97 -5.29
C PRO A 65 -4.81 -2.12 -4.56
N ALA A 66 -4.57 -1.40 -3.47
CA ALA A 66 -3.32 -1.53 -2.69
C ALA A 66 -3.16 -2.92 -2.05
N GLY A 67 -4.27 -3.60 -1.72
CA GLY A 67 -4.26 -5.00 -1.27
C GLY A 67 -4.19 -6.05 -2.38
N LYS A 68 -4.26 -5.64 -3.66
CA LYS A 68 -4.20 -6.50 -4.85
C LYS A 68 -2.97 -6.20 -5.70
N ALA A 69 -1.84 -5.92 -5.05
CA ALA A 69 -0.54 -5.96 -5.72
C ALA A 69 -0.14 -7.39 -6.14
N ASP A 70 -0.86 -8.40 -5.66
CA ASP A 70 -0.69 -9.82 -5.99
C ASP A 70 -1.51 -10.22 -7.23
N LYS A 71 -1.32 -9.50 -8.34
CA LYS A 71 -1.84 -9.97 -9.63
C LYS A 71 -0.78 -9.80 -10.70
N VAL A 72 0.16 -10.74 -10.68
CA VAL A 72 0.96 -11.15 -11.85
C VAL A 72 0.46 -12.53 -12.24
#